data_AF-A0A2S7KPT8-F1
#
_entry.id   AF-A0A2S7KPT8-F1
#
_cell.length_a   1.000
_cell.length_b   1.000
_cell.length_c   1.000
_cell.angle_alpha   90.00
_cell.angle_beta   90.00
_cell.angle_gamma   90.00
#
_symmetry.space_group_name_H-M   'P 1'
#
loop_
_entity.id
_entity.type
_entity.pdbx_description
1 polymer ?
#
loop_
_entity_poly.entity_id
_entity_poly.type
_entity_poly.pdbx_seq_one_letter_code
_entity_poly.pdbx_strand_id
1 'polypeptide(L)'
;MTTYNQEERYYQAKKKVEEIKGFYANLFIYIIFIPIFIWINSFSSSFPWAIFPIVGWGIGVFFHGMETYNYSPILGKNWEKRKIKEFMDKDDELKPF
;
A
#
# COMPACT_ATOMS: atom_id res chain seq x y z
N MET A 1 -23.94 9.66 -19.51
CA MET A 1 -22.97 8.52 -19.50
C MET A 1 -21.50 8.97 -19.53
N THR A 2 -21.14 10.16 -20.01
CA THR A 2 -19.73 10.60 -20.12
C THR A 2 -19.15 11.19 -18.83
N THR A 3 -19.93 11.93 -18.04
CA THR A 3 -19.46 12.59 -16.80
C THR A 3 -19.12 11.61 -15.67
N TYR A 4 -19.96 10.62 -15.42
CA TYR A 4 -19.74 9.60 -14.38
C TYR A 4 -18.41 8.85 -14.56
N ASN A 5 -18.07 8.47 -15.80
CA ASN A 5 -16.82 7.78 -16.13
C ASN A 5 -15.58 8.69 -15.91
N GLN A 6 -15.70 9.99 -16.13
CA GLN A 6 -14.58 10.92 -15.91
C GLN A 6 -14.29 11.13 -14.41
N GLU A 7 -15.34 11.30 -13.59
CA GLU A 7 -15.21 11.45 -12.14
C GLU A 7 -14.63 10.19 -11.49
N GLU A 8 -15.07 9.01 -11.92
CA GLU A 8 -14.60 7.74 -11.40
C GLU A 8 -13.12 7.50 -11.75
N ARG A 9 -12.71 7.81 -13.00
CA ARG A 9 -11.30 7.74 -13.41
C ARG A 9 -10.43 8.72 -12.64
N TYR A 10 -10.92 9.93 -12.40
CA TYR A 10 -10.20 10.94 -11.61
C TYR A 10 -10.03 10.49 -10.16
N TYR A 11 -11.08 9.95 -9.54
CA TYR A 11 -11.03 9.42 -8.17
C TYR A 11 -10.02 8.28 -8.04
N GLN A 12 -10.03 7.32 -8.97
CA GLN A 12 -9.10 6.20 -8.99
C GLN A 12 -7.64 6.66 -9.18
N ALA A 13 -7.41 7.66 -10.04
CA ALA A 13 -6.09 8.25 -10.24
C ALA A 13 -5.61 8.97 -8.97
N LYS A 14 -6.48 9.77 -8.34
CA LYS A 14 -6.18 10.50 -7.09
C LYS A 14 -5.84 9.53 -5.96
N LYS A 15 -6.66 8.49 -5.75
CA LYS A 15 -6.42 7.44 -4.75
C LYS A 15 -5.04 6.80 -4.96
N LYS A 16 -4.68 6.52 -6.22
CA LYS A 16 -3.39 5.90 -6.53
C LYS A 16 -2.21 6.81 -6.19
N VAL A 17 -2.32 8.11 -6.46
CA VAL A 17 -1.31 9.10 -6.09
C VAL A 17 -1.16 9.20 -4.57
N GLU A 18 -2.25 9.13 -3.83
CA GLU A 18 -2.25 9.18 -2.37
C GLU A 18 -1.58 7.96 -1.74
N GLU A 19 -1.88 6.75 -2.23
CA GLU A 19 -1.19 5.51 -1.86
C GLU A 19 0.32 5.61 -2.09
N ILE A 20 0.72 6.08 -3.29
CA ILE A 20 2.13 6.25 -3.65
C ILE A 20 2.83 7.24 -2.71
N LYS A 21 2.19 8.38 -2.41
CA LYS A 21 2.75 9.36 -1.47
C LYS A 21 2.90 8.79 -0.07
N GLY A 22 1.91 8.04 0.43
CA GLY A 22 1.97 7.37 1.73
C GLY A 22 3.14 6.39 1.82
N PHE A 23 3.34 5.58 0.78
CA PHE A 23 4.46 4.66 0.70
C PHE A 23 5.82 5.38 0.70
N TYR A 24 5.99 6.41 -0.13
CA TYR A 24 7.24 7.17 -0.15
C TYR A 24 7.53 7.86 1.17
N ALA A 25 6.51 8.38 1.86
CA ALA A 25 6.69 8.97 3.19
C ALA A 25 7.20 7.93 4.20
N ASN A 26 6.58 6.76 4.26
CA ASN A 26 7.01 5.68 5.16
C ASN A 26 8.41 5.14 4.81
N LEU A 27 8.70 4.96 3.51
CA LEU A 27 10.02 4.54 3.03
C LEU A 27 11.12 5.56 3.35
N PHE A 28 10.83 6.85 3.20
CA PHE A 28 11.76 7.92 3.53
C PHE A 28 12.10 7.94 5.03
N ILE A 29 11.08 7.82 5.88
CA ILE A 29 11.27 7.69 7.32
C ILE A 29 12.11 6.45 7.61
N TYR A 30 11.78 5.30 7.03
CA TYR A 30 12.55 4.06 7.22
C TYR A 30 14.04 4.22 6.86
N ILE A 31 14.36 4.84 5.72
CA ILE A 31 15.74 5.11 5.29
C ILE A 31 16.49 6.02 6.26
N ILE A 32 15.83 7.02 6.85
CA ILE A 32 16.42 7.92 7.85
C ILE A 32 16.68 7.18 9.17
N PHE A 33 15.80 6.29 9.59
CA PHE A 33 15.92 5.60 10.87
C PHE A 33 16.95 4.46 10.85
N ILE A 34 17.22 3.83 9.70
CA ILE A 34 18.29 2.82 9.56
C ILE A 34 19.65 3.32 10.09
N PRO A 35 20.23 4.42 9.59
CA PRO A 35 21.52 4.91 10.07
C PRO A 35 21.45 5.34 11.54
N ILE A 36 20.30 5.83 12.03
CA ILE A 36 20.11 6.14 13.45
C ILE A 36 20.22 4.85 14.29
N PHE A 37 19.55 3.76 13.89
CA PHE A 37 19.64 2.48 14.59
C PHE A 37 21.06 1.90 14.56
N ILE A 38 21.72 1.94 13.41
CA ILE A 38 23.12 1.50 13.28
C ILE A 38 24.03 2.36 14.17
N TRP A 39 23.81 3.67 14.20
CA TRP A 39 24.58 4.59 15.03
C TRP A 39 24.41 4.26 16.51
N ILE A 40 23.19 4.14 17.02
CA ILE A 40 22.94 3.79 18.43
C ILE A 40 23.53 2.41 18.76
N ASN A 41 23.42 1.44 17.84
CA ASN A 41 23.99 0.12 18.03
C ASN A 41 25.52 0.16 18.21
N SER A 42 26.21 1.04 17.48
CA SER A 42 27.66 1.22 17.59
C SER A 42 28.13 1.73 18.96
N PHE A 43 27.27 2.42 19.71
CA PHE A 43 27.60 2.96 21.04
C PHE A 43 27.05 2.12 22.19
N SER A 44 25.99 1.34 21.95
CA SER A 44 25.21 0.72 23.02
C SER A 44 25.60 -0.72 23.34
N SER A 45 26.12 -1.50 22.38
CA SER A 45 26.34 -2.94 22.60
C SER A 45 27.32 -3.56 21.61
N SER A 46 27.98 -4.65 22.01
CA SER A 46 28.72 -5.54 21.09
C SER A 46 27.79 -6.42 20.23
N PHE A 47 26.50 -6.49 20.57
CA PHE A 47 25.50 -7.27 19.85
C PHE A 47 24.69 -6.39 18.88
N PRO A 48 24.50 -6.79 17.60
CA PRO A 48 23.83 -5.99 16.57
C PRO A 48 22.30 -5.99 16.70
N TRP A 49 21.77 -5.48 17.80
CA TRP A 49 20.32 -5.44 18.07
C TRP A 49 19.54 -4.59 17.05
N ALA A 50 20.18 -3.63 16.38
CA ALA A 50 19.54 -2.82 15.34
C ALA A 50 18.97 -3.65 14.17
N ILE A 51 19.43 -4.89 13.96
CA ILE A 51 18.94 -5.73 12.88
C ILE A 51 17.45 -6.11 13.06
N PHE A 52 16.98 -6.25 14.30
CA PHE A 52 15.59 -6.64 14.58
C PHE A 52 14.57 -5.57 14.13
N PRO A 53 14.68 -4.29 14.53
CA PRO A 53 13.76 -3.25 14.06
C PRO A 53 13.93 -2.97 12.57
N ILE A 54 15.16 -3.04 12.02
CA ILE A 54 15.39 -2.85 10.58
C ILE A 54 14.66 -3.94 9.78
N VAL A 55 14.88 -5.21 10.09
CA VAL A 55 14.24 -6.32 9.35
C VAL A 55 12.74 -6.35 9.60
N GLY A 56 12.30 -6.23 10.87
CA GLY A 56 10.88 -6.27 11.22
C GLY A 56 10.07 -5.16 10.56
N TRP A 57 10.55 -3.91 10.61
CA TRP A 57 9.88 -2.79 9.96
C TRP A 57 10.04 -2.82 8.44
N GLY A 58 11.21 -3.25 7.95
CA GLY A 58 11.51 -3.40 6.52
C GLY A 58 10.55 -4.35 5.81
N ILE A 59 10.11 -5.42 6.49
CA ILE A 59 9.06 -6.32 5.96
C ILE A 59 7.74 -5.55 5.75
N GLY A 60 7.33 -4.72 6.71
CA GLY A 60 6.12 -3.89 6.58
C GLY A 60 6.21 -2.89 5.43
N VAL A 61 7.36 -2.23 5.27
CA VAL A 61 7.63 -1.34 4.14
C VAL A 61 7.58 -2.09 2.80
N PHE A 62 8.15 -3.30 2.75
CA PHE A 62 8.12 -4.15 1.56
C PHE A 62 6.70 -4.53 1.15
N PHE A 63 5.87 -5.01 2.09
CA PHE A 63 4.47 -5.33 1.82
C PHE A 63 3.65 -4.10 1.39
N HIS A 64 3.87 -2.95 2.03
CA HIS A 64 3.19 -1.71 1.64
C HIS A 64 3.61 -1.24 0.22
N GLY A 65 4.87 -1.45 -0.17
CA GLY A 65 5.34 -1.20 -1.52
C GLY A 65 4.66 -2.12 -2.54
N MET A 66 4.58 -3.41 -2.25
CA MET A 66 3.88 -4.36 -3.12
C MET A 66 2.41 -3.97 -3.35
N GLU A 67 1.70 -3.57 -2.29
CA GLU A 67 0.32 -3.07 -2.38
C GLU A 67 0.25 -1.78 -3.24
N THR A 68 1.14 -0.82 -2.96
CA THR A 68 1.22 0.46 -3.66
C THR A 68 1.51 0.31 -5.15
N TYR A 69 2.33 -0.65 -5.57
CA TYR A 69 2.60 -0.92 -6.99
C TYR A 69 1.62 -1.91 -7.63
N ASN A 70 0.50 -2.23 -6.96
CA ASN A 70 -0.49 -3.25 -7.40
C ASN A 70 0.13 -4.65 -7.63
N TYR A 71 1.31 -4.91 -7.06
CA TYR A 71 1.93 -6.22 -7.06
C TYR A 71 1.32 -7.04 -5.91
N SER A 72 0.00 -7.23 -5.92
CA SER A 72 -0.69 -8.02 -4.91
C SER A 72 -0.32 -9.50 -5.12
N PRO A 73 0.36 -10.15 -4.18
CA PRO A 73 0.70 -11.57 -4.32
C PRO A 73 -0.50 -12.49 -4.04
N ILE A 74 -1.59 -11.97 -3.46
CA ILE A 74 -2.68 -12.78 -2.91
C ILE A 74 -4.02 -12.53 -3.63
N LEU A 75 -4.40 -11.27 -3.86
CA LEU A 75 -5.66 -10.92 -4.52
C LEU A 75 -5.46 -9.64 -5.35
N GLY A 76 -5.09 -9.81 -6.62
CA GLY A 76 -4.85 -8.71 -7.55
C GLY A 76 -6.05 -7.78 -7.72
N LYS A 77 -5.80 -6.53 -8.14
CA LYS A 77 -6.81 -5.52 -8.48
C LYS A 77 -7.88 -6.03 -9.47
N ASN A 78 -7.57 -7.08 -10.24
CA ASN A 78 -8.52 -7.80 -11.10
C ASN A 78 -9.58 -8.59 -10.30
N TRP A 79 -9.22 -9.22 -9.19
CA TRP A 79 -10.19 -9.86 -8.30
C TRP A 79 -11.10 -8.83 -7.65
N GLU A 80 -10.53 -7.73 -7.15
CA GLU A 80 -11.29 -6.66 -6.50
C GLU A 80 -12.28 -5.99 -7.48
N LYS A 81 -11.81 -5.64 -8.70
CA LYS A 81 -12.70 -5.15 -9.77
C LYS A 81 -13.79 -6.14 -10.15
N ARG A 82 -13.48 -7.44 -10.23
CA ARG A 82 -14.49 -8.48 -10.50
C ARG A 82 -15.53 -8.55 -9.39
N LYS A 83 -15.11 -8.47 -8.12
CA LYS A 83 -16.04 -8.54 -6.98
C LYS A 83 -16.91 -7.30 -6.87
N ILE A 84 -16.35 -6.12 -7.07
CA ILE A 84 -17.14 -4.87 -7.12
C ILE A 84 -18.18 -4.97 -8.24
N LYS A 85 -17.79 -5.44 -9.43
CA LYS A 85 -18.71 -5.65 -10.53
C LYS A 85 -19.80 -6.67 -10.18
N GLU A 86 -19.43 -7.79 -9.55
CA GLU A 86 -20.38 -8.83 -9.14
C GLU A 86 -21.41 -8.33 -8.11
N PHE A 87 -21.02 -7.42 -7.19
CA PHE A 87 -21.95 -6.79 -6.25
C PHE A 87 -22.85 -5.75 -6.92
N MET A 88 -22.30 -4.94 -7.84
CA MET A 88 -23.11 -3.98 -8.63
C MET A 88 -24.14 -4.68 -9.51
N ASP A 89 -23.73 -5.73 -10.23
CA ASP A 89 -24.62 -6.51 -11.10
C ASP A 89 -25.73 -7.20 -10.29
N LYS A 90 -25.43 -7.67 -9.06
CA LYS A 90 -26.43 -8.25 -8.13
C LYS A 90 -27.41 -7.21 -7.57
N ASP A 91 -26.94 -6.00 -7.24
CA ASP A 91 -27.82 -4.92 -6.79
C ASP A 91 -28.77 -4.44 -7.90
N ASP A 92 -28.32 -4.44 -9.16
CA ASP A 92 -29.16 -4.12 -10.31
C ASP A 92 -30.16 -5.24 -10.64
N GLU A 93 -29.80 -6.52 -10.45
CA GLU A 93 -30.73 -7.66 -10.56
C GLU A 93 -31.79 -7.69 -9.44
N LEU A 94 -31.45 -7.20 -8.24
CA LEU A 94 -32.33 -7.18 -7.07
C LEU A 94 -33.29 -5.98 -7.02
N LYS A 95 -33.30 -5.12 -8.05
CA LYS A 95 -34.34 -4.10 -8.26
C LYS A 95 -35.30 -4.49 -9.39
N PRO A 96 -36.20 -5.46 -9.19
CA PRO A 96 -37.46 -5.43 -9.92
C PRO A 96 -38.31 -4.32 -9.30
N PHE A 97 -38.56 -3.26 -10.07
CA PHE A 97 -39.44 -2.10 -9.83
C PHE A 97 -38.82 -0.88 -9.11
#